data_AF-A0A933EDN4-F1
#
_entry.id   AF-A0A933EDN4-F1
#
_cell.length_a   1.000
_cell.length_b   1.000
_cell.length_c   1.000
_cell.angle_alpha   90.00
_cell.angle_beta   90.00
_cell.angle_gamma   90.00
#
_symmetry.space_group_name_H-M   'P 1'
#
loop_
_entity.id
_entity.type
_entity.pdbx_description
1 polymer ?
#
loop_
_entity_poly.entity_id
_entity_poly.type
_entity_poly.pdbx_seq_one_letter_code
_entity_poly.pdbx_strand_id
1 'polypeptide(L)'
;MQISRRGFLRLLAGATAALGLPSLGERFLTHLGRTPGPRTPAGHSPTSTVQAVGALHNRTAAASTTSAAAPASAATKKRRWVMVIDLARCDGCGRCTTACTEGHFVPKGQEWIKVYSMFDSAGGPYWLPRPCMQCDNP
;
A
#
# COMPACT_ATOMS: atom_id res chain seq x y z
N MET A 1 8.68 -8.22 41.81
CA MET A 1 9.16 -9.03 40.66
C MET A 1 8.15 -8.89 39.53
N GLN A 2 8.49 -8.14 38.46
CA GLN A 2 7.65 -8.09 37.26
C GLN A 2 8.21 -9.06 36.23
N ILE A 3 7.48 -10.15 35.97
CA ILE A 3 7.82 -11.09 34.90
C ILE A 3 7.53 -10.41 33.56
N SER A 4 8.56 -10.25 32.73
CA SER A 4 8.41 -9.76 31.36
C SER A 4 7.45 -10.64 30.57
N ARG A 5 6.67 -10.05 29.66
CA ARG A 5 5.75 -10.76 28.74
C ARG A 5 6.46 -11.93 28.03
N ARG A 6 7.75 -11.78 27.71
CA ARG A 6 8.57 -12.87 27.13
C ARG A 6 8.90 -13.98 28.13
N GLY A 7 9.06 -13.66 29.41
CA GLY A 7 9.24 -14.62 30.49
C GLY A 7 7.97 -15.44 30.75
N PHE A 8 6.81 -14.78 30.74
CA PHE A 8 5.51 -15.46 30.90
C PHE A 8 5.23 -16.46 29.76
N LEU A 9 5.55 -16.09 28.51
CA LEU A 9 5.36 -16.98 27.36
C LEU A 9 6.29 -18.21 27.40
N ARG A 10 7.50 -18.09 27.94
CA ARG A 10 8.41 -19.25 28.12
C ARG A 10 7.94 -20.21 29.20
N LEU A 11 7.35 -19.70 30.28
CA LEU A 11 6.77 -20.52 31.34
C LEU A 11 5.56 -21.34 30.82
N LEU A 12 4.72 -20.75 29.98
CA LEU A 12 3.59 -21.46 29.38
C LEU A 12 4.01 -22.52 28.35
N ALA A 13 5.01 -22.23 27.51
CA ALA A 13 5.53 -23.19 26.53
C ALA A 13 6.26 -24.38 27.20
N GLY A 14 6.88 -24.16 28.37
CA GLY A 14 7.52 -25.22 29.15
C GLY A 14 6.52 -26.17 29.83
N ALA A 15 5.29 -25.72 30.10
CA ALA A 15 4.29 -26.51 30.81
C ALA A 15 3.57 -27.56 29.94
N THR A 16 3.59 -27.42 28.61
CA THR A 16 2.90 -28.34 27.68
C THR A 16 3.71 -29.59 27.32
N ALA A 17 4.97 -29.71 27.75
CA ALA A 17 5.81 -30.88 27.46
C ALA A 17 5.55 -32.09 28.36
N ALA A 18 4.70 -31.97 29.40
CA ALA A 18 4.46 -33.03 30.39
C ALA A 18 3.22 -33.91 30.11
N LEU A 19 2.41 -33.61 29.10
CA LEU A 19 1.26 -34.43 28.71
C LEU A 19 1.43 -34.86 27.25
N GLY A 20 1.99 -36.05 27.05
CA GLY A 20 2.25 -36.65 25.74
C GLY A 20 0.98 -36.86 24.90
N LEU A 21 0.58 -35.84 24.13
CA LEU A 21 -0.32 -35.97 22.99
C LEU A 21 0.47 -35.74 21.69
N PRO A 22 0.96 -36.82 21.03
CA PRO A 22 1.59 -36.70 19.73
C PRO A 22 0.52 -36.84 18.64
N SER A 23 -0.16 -35.77 18.21
CA SER A 23 -0.88 -35.80 16.90
C SER A 23 -1.38 -34.49 16.29
N LEU A 24 -1.16 -33.29 16.85
CA LEU A 24 -1.67 -32.03 16.24
C LEU A 24 -0.60 -30.97 15.92
N GLY A 25 0.70 -31.34 15.94
CA GLY A 25 1.81 -30.40 15.74
C GLY A 25 2.15 -30.03 14.30
N GLU A 26 1.87 -30.88 13.31
CA GLU A 26 2.40 -30.66 11.95
C GLU A 26 1.53 -29.81 11.04
N ARG A 27 0.25 -29.57 11.39
CA ARG A 27 -0.67 -28.77 10.54
C ARG A 27 -0.69 -27.28 10.85
N PHE A 28 -0.05 -26.82 11.91
CA PHE A 28 -0.08 -25.40 12.31
C PHE A 28 1.16 -24.60 11.85
N LEU A 29 2.25 -25.28 11.49
CA LEU A 29 3.49 -24.63 11.03
C LEU A 29 3.47 -24.26 9.53
N THR A 30 2.53 -24.80 8.75
CA THR A 30 2.39 -24.47 7.32
C THR A 30 1.65 -23.16 7.05
N HIS A 31 0.91 -22.60 8.02
CA HIS A 31 0.18 -21.34 7.82
C HIS A 31 0.91 -20.07 8.29
N LEU A 32 1.97 -20.21 9.10
CA LEU A 32 2.76 -19.05 9.60
C LEU A 32 4.13 -18.90 8.93
N GLY A 33 4.52 -19.85 8.08
CA GLY A 33 5.74 -19.78 7.27
C GLY A 33 5.56 -18.97 5.99
N ARG A 34 5.41 -17.64 6.07
CA ARG A 34 5.68 -16.73 4.94
C ARG A 34 7.20 -16.68 4.76
N THR A 35 7.79 -17.66 4.07
CA THR A 35 9.15 -17.52 3.56
C THR A 35 9.16 -16.42 2.50
N PRO A 36 10.05 -15.41 2.58
CA PRO A 36 10.28 -14.52 1.45
C PRO A 36 10.93 -15.35 0.34
N GLY A 37 10.17 -15.61 -0.72
CA GLY A 37 10.66 -16.33 -1.90
C GLY A 37 11.80 -15.56 -2.59
N PRO A 38 12.63 -16.27 -3.37
CA PRO A 38 13.75 -15.66 -4.10
C PRO A 38 13.25 -14.56 -5.05
N ARG A 39 13.86 -13.37 -4.94
CA ARG A 39 13.60 -12.20 -5.79
C ARG A 39 13.92 -12.54 -7.25
N THR A 40 12.89 -12.79 -8.05
CA THR A 40 13.02 -12.86 -9.51
C THR A 40 12.93 -11.42 -10.08
N PRO A 41 13.86 -10.99 -10.94
CA PRO A 41 13.68 -9.73 -11.67
C PRO A 41 12.54 -9.89 -12.68
N ALA A 42 11.55 -9.00 -12.60
CA ALA A 42 10.48 -8.93 -13.57
C ALA A 42 11.01 -8.31 -14.88
N GLY A 43 11.47 -9.15 -15.81
CA GLY A 43 11.03 -8.99 -17.20
C GLY A 43 9.52 -9.26 -17.23
N HIS A 44 8.69 -8.72 -18.10
CA HIS A 44 8.86 -8.57 -19.53
C HIS A 44 7.88 -7.50 -20.03
N SER A 45 8.24 -6.84 -21.13
CA SER A 45 7.35 -5.99 -21.93
C SER A 45 6.05 -6.68 -22.31
N PRO A 46 4.99 -5.90 -22.53
CA PRO A 46 4.28 -6.06 -23.78
C PRO A 46 4.37 -4.77 -24.61
N THR A 47 5.07 -4.91 -25.74
CA THR A 47 4.89 -4.09 -26.92
C THR A 47 3.40 -3.95 -27.19
N SER A 48 2.84 -2.78 -26.85
CA SER A 48 1.49 -2.43 -27.28
C SER A 48 1.61 -1.83 -28.66
N THR A 49 1.32 -2.65 -29.66
CA THR A 49 1.16 -2.26 -31.06
C THR A 49 0.15 -1.12 -31.13
N VAL A 50 0.59 0.07 -31.50
CA VAL A 50 -0.30 1.21 -31.76
C VAL A 50 -1.12 0.88 -33.00
N GLN A 51 -2.42 0.62 -32.83
CA GLN A 51 -3.36 0.60 -33.95
C GLN A 51 -3.61 2.04 -34.41
N ALA A 52 -3.34 2.29 -35.68
CA ALA A 52 -3.70 3.54 -36.35
C ALA A 52 -5.22 3.68 -36.42
N VAL A 53 -5.78 4.72 -35.81
CA VAL A 53 -7.16 5.15 -36.04
C VAL A 53 -7.15 6.36 -36.97
N GLY A 54 -7.22 6.08 -38.27
CA GLY A 54 -7.69 7.05 -39.25
C GLY A 54 -9.20 6.86 -39.45
N ALA A 55 -10.01 7.87 -39.12
CA ALA A 55 -11.24 8.23 -39.83
C ALA A 55 -11.95 9.42 -39.15
N LEU A 56 -12.12 10.49 -39.93
CA LEU A 56 -12.94 11.67 -39.68
C LEU A 56 -14.31 11.33 -39.09
N HIS A 57 -14.74 12.06 -38.05
CA HIS A 57 -16.17 12.26 -37.80
C HIS A 57 -16.43 13.72 -37.41
N ASN A 58 -16.76 14.50 -38.43
CA ASN A 58 -17.49 15.77 -38.29
C ASN A 58 -18.89 15.45 -37.76
N ARG A 59 -19.19 15.84 -36.52
CA ARG A 59 -20.56 15.88 -35.99
C ARG A 59 -20.81 17.24 -35.36
N THR A 60 -21.21 18.18 -36.21
CA THR A 60 -22.07 19.30 -35.84
C THR A 60 -23.47 18.76 -35.54
N ALA A 61 -23.93 18.90 -34.29
CA ALA A 61 -25.34 19.14 -33.95
C ALA A 61 -25.46 19.43 -32.46
N ALA A 62 -25.91 20.63 -32.16
CA ALA A 62 -26.27 21.09 -30.83
C ALA A 62 -27.44 20.28 -30.27
N ALA A 63 -27.31 19.82 -29.03
CA ALA A 63 -28.43 19.49 -28.16
C ALA A 63 -27.99 19.77 -26.72
N SER A 64 -28.33 20.96 -26.24
CA SER A 64 -28.17 21.37 -24.85
C SER A 64 -29.14 20.58 -23.98
N THR A 65 -28.72 19.44 -23.44
CA THR A 65 -29.43 18.78 -22.36
C THR A 65 -29.17 19.58 -21.09
N THR A 66 -30.14 20.39 -20.68
CA THR A 66 -30.16 21.01 -19.35
C THR A 66 -30.25 19.89 -18.32
N SER A 67 -29.10 19.45 -17.80
CA SER A 67 -29.06 18.50 -16.69
C SER A 67 -29.61 19.23 -15.47
N ALA A 68 -30.86 18.93 -15.11
CA ALA A 68 -31.46 19.39 -13.88
C ALA A 68 -30.57 18.95 -12.71
N ALA A 69 -29.95 19.93 -12.04
CA ALA A 69 -29.12 19.68 -10.89
C ALA A 69 -29.96 18.97 -9.81
N ALA A 70 -29.54 17.75 -9.46
CA ALA A 70 -30.07 17.05 -8.30
C ALA A 70 -29.99 17.97 -7.06
N PRO A 71 -30.98 17.96 -6.15
CA PRO A 71 -30.97 18.83 -4.99
C PRO A 71 -29.69 18.59 -4.19
N ALA A 72 -28.99 19.68 -3.91
CA ALA A 72 -27.78 19.70 -3.10
C ALA A 72 -28.06 18.97 -1.79
N SER A 73 -27.38 17.83 -1.62
CA SER A 73 -27.55 16.89 -0.53
C SER A 73 -27.48 17.56 0.84
N ALA A 74 -28.38 17.13 1.73
CA ALA A 74 -28.46 17.44 3.16
C ALA A 74 -27.08 17.65 3.82
N ALA A 75 -27.00 18.63 4.73
CA ALA A 75 -25.79 19.03 5.44
C ALA A 75 -24.95 17.84 5.94
N THR A 76 -23.99 17.43 5.12
CA THR A 76 -23.10 16.32 5.43
C THR A 76 -22.11 16.76 6.48
N LYS A 77 -22.06 16.04 7.61
CA LYS A 77 -20.95 16.08 8.57
C LYS A 77 -19.63 16.11 7.77
N LYS A 78 -18.77 17.10 8.02
CA LYS A 78 -17.51 17.29 7.27
C LYS A 78 -16.68 16.01 7.39
N ARG A 79 -16.47 15.31 6.26
CA ARG A 79 -15.64 14.09 6.22
C ARG A 79 -14.18 14.49 6.47
N ARG A 80 -13.48 13.69 7.28
CA ARG A 80 -12.03 13.79 7.52
C ARG A 80 -11.35 12.55 6.95
N TRP A 81 -10.25 12.75 6.23
CA TRP A 81 -9.49 11.70 5.56
C TRP A 81 -8.14 11.51 6.23
N VAL A 82 -7.68 10.26 6.33
CA VAL A 82 -6.35 9.91 6.84
C VAL A 82 -5.74 8.83 5.96
N MET A 83 -4.41 8.91 5.77
CA MET A 83 -3.61 7.91 5.10
C MET A 83 -2.61 7.33 6.08
N VAL A 84 -2.53 6.00 6.17
CA VAL A 84 -1.55 5.29 7.00
C VAL A 84 -0.72 4.40 6.09
N ILE A 85 0.61 4.54 6.18
CA ILE A 85 1.57 3.77 5.38
C ILE A 85 2.32 2.83 6.33
N ASP A 86 2.22 1.52 6.09
CA ASP A 86 2.94 0.50 6.85
C ASP A 86 4.39 0.38 6.35
N LEU A 87 5.33 0.94 7.11
CA LEU A 87 6.75 0.92 6.77
C LEU A 87 7.38 -0.47 6.91
N ALA A 88 6.83 -1.36 7.73
CA ALA A 88 7.35 -2.72 7.88
C ALA A 88 7.11 -3.59 6.64
N ARG A 89 6.16 -3.18 5.78
CA ARG A 89 5.84 -3.84 4.51
C ARG A 89 6.37 -3.11 3.28
N CYS A 90 6.86 -1.88 3.44
CA CYS A 90 7.41 -1.12 2.32
C CYS A 90 8.73 -1.75 1.88
N ASP A 91 8.81 -2.12 0.60
CA ASP A 91 9.98 -2.75 -0.01
C ASP A 91 10.81 -1.78 -0.87
N GLY A 92 10.39 -0.52 -0.95
CA GLY A 92 11.07 0.51 -1.73
C GLY A 92 10.77 0.46 -3.23
N CYS A 93 9.77 -0.30 -3.70
CA CYS A 93 9.53 -0.51 -5.13
C CYS A 93 9.15 0.74 -5.95
N GLY A 94 8.83 1.87 -5.31
CA GLY A 94 8.54 3.14 -5.99
C GLY A 94 7.19 3.19 -6.74
N ARG A 95 6.38 2.13 -6.71
CA ARG A 95 5.07 2.10 -7.41
C ARG A 95 4.09 3.17 -6.93
N CYS A 96 4.21 3.61 -5.67
CA CYS A 96 3.44 4.73 -5.15
C CYS A 96 3.78 6.06 -5.83
N THR A 97 5.05 6.27 -6.21
CA THR A 97 5.50 7.44 -6.96
C THR A 97 4.96 7.40 -8.39
N THR A 98 5.07 6.27 -9.08
CA THR A 98 4.49 6.08 -10.41
C THR A 98 2.98 6.33 -10.42
N ALA A 99 2.24 5.71 -9.49
CA ALA A 99 0.79 5.87 -9.40
C ALA A 99 0.37 7.31 -9.08
N CYS A 100 1.12 8.02 -8.24
CA CYS A 100 0.87 9.44 -7.95
C CYS A 100 1.07 10.30 -9.21
N THR A 101 2.18 10.08 -9.92
CA THR A 101 2.48 10.79 -11.17
C THR A 101 1.41 10.55 -12.23
N GLU A 102 0.99 9.30 -12.42
CA GLU A 102 -0.06 8.94 -13.38
C GLU A 102 -1.44 9.46 -12.97
N GLY A 103 -1.80 9.36 -11.69
CA GLY A 103 -3.10 9.78 -11.18
C GLY A 103 -3.29 11.30 -11.11
N HIS A 104 -2.20 12.07 -11.06
CA HIS A 104 -2.25 13.54 -10.93
C HIS A 104 -1.58 14.29 -12.09
N PHE A 105 -1.08 13.59 -13.11
CA PHE A 105 -0.36 14.20 -14.24
C PHE A 105 0.79 15.11 -13.78
N VAL A 106 1.56 14.64 -12.79
CA VAL A 106 2.62 15.44 -12.17
C VAL A 106 3.63 15.88 -13.24
N PRO A 107 3.99 17.19 -13.31
CA PRO A 107 4.92 17.67 -14.32
C PRO A 107 6.29 16.99 -14.21
N LYS A 108 6.99 16.87 -15.33
CA LYS A 108 8.32 16.28 -15.37
C LYS A 108 9.27 17.02 -14.42
N GLY A 109 10.11 16.26 -13.73
CA GLY A 109 11.06 16.80 -12.74
C GLY A 109 10.47 17.01 -11.34
N GLN A 110 9.20 16.68 -11.12
CA GLN A 110 8.57 16.73 -9.80
C GLN A 110 8.12 15.33 -9.35
N GLU A 111 8.22 15.09 -8.04
CA GLU A 111 7.70 13.90 -7.36
C GLU A 111 6.94 14.36 -6.12
N TRP A 112 5.61 14.24 -6.13
CA TRP A 112 4.79 14.64 -4.98
C TRP A 112 4.81 13.62 -3.84
N ILE A 113 5.22 12.38 -4.15
CA ILE A 113 5.57 11.36 -3.17
C ILE A 113 6.91 10.75 -3.57
N LYS A 114 7.88 10.82 -2.66
CA LYS A 114 9.21 10.27 -2.85
C LYS A 114 9.50 9.18 -1.83
N VAL A 115 10.19 8.13 -2.25
CA VAL A 115 10.61 7.04 -1.38
C VAL A 115 12.08 7.23 -1.01
N TYR A 116 12.35 7.34 0.29
CA TYR A 116 13.70 7.51 0.83
C TYR A 116 14.22 6.20 1.43
N SER A 117 15.50 5.92 1.22
CA SER A 117 16.24 4.91 2.00
C SER A 117 16.74 5.58 3.28
N MET A 118 16.32 5.06 4.44
CA MET A 118 16.62 5.63 5.74
C MET A 118 17.16 4.53 6.68
N PHE A 119 17.78 4.94 7.78
CA PHE A 119 18.20 4.03 8.84
C PHE A 119 17.46 4.39 10.13
N ASP A 120 17.04 3.38 10.88
CA ASP A 120 16.48 3.58 12.21
C ASP A 120 17.58 3.88 13.24
N SER A 121 17.20 4.12 14.50
CA SER A 121 18.16 4.38 15.57
C SER A 121 19.07 3.18 15.91
N ALA A 122 18.69 1.96 15.51
CA ALA A 122 19.50 0.76 15.65
C ALA A 122 20.38 0.49 14.41
N GLY A 123 20.31 1.33 13.37
CA GLY A 123 21.03 1.17 12.11
C GLY A 123 20.38 0.20 11.11
N GLY A 124 19.14 -0.24 11.35
CA GLY A 124 18.38 -1.05 10.41
C GLY A 124 17.87 -0.21 9.23
N PRO A 125 18.09 -0.62 7.96
CA PRO A 125 17.57 0.10 6.81
C PRO A 125 16.04 -0.07 6.70
N TYR A 126 15.34 1.00 6.33
CA TYR A 126 13.92 0.96 5.99
C TYR A 126 13.59 1.98 4.89
N TRP A 127 12.43 1.78 4.26
CA TRP A 127 11.94 2.64 3.18
C TRP A 127 10.85 3.56 3.70
N LEU A 128 10.99 4.86 3.43
CA LEU A 128 10.06 5.89 3.89
C LEU A 128 9.44 6.62 2.68
N PRO A 129 8.22 6.23 2.25
CA PRO A 129 7.43 7.04 1.35
C PRO A 129 6.96 8.31 2.06
N ARG A 130 7.31 9.49 1.52
CA ARG A 130 6.94 10.80 2.09
C ARG A 130 5.98 11.52 1.15
N PRO A 131 4.65 11.39 1.35
CA PRO A 131 3.68 12.29 0.76
C PRO A 131 3.59 13.61 1.57
N CYS A 132 2.82 14.56 1.08
CA CYS A 132 2.29 15.64 1.91
C CYS A 132 1.42 15.05 3.04
N MET A 133 1.67 15.44 4.29
CA MET A 133 0.99 14.87 5.46
C MET A 133 -0.41 15.45 5.71
N GLN A 134 -0.84 16.46 4.93
CA GLN A 134 -2.13 17.12 5.08
C GLN A 134 -2.36 17.60 6.52
N CYS A 135 -1.38 18.33 7.07
CA CYS A 135 -1.40 18.83 8.44
C CYS A 135 -2.63 19.70 8.71
N ASP A 136 -3.22 19.59 9.90
CA ASP A 136 -4.32 20.47 10.33
C ASP A 136 -3.89 21.94 10.42
N ASN A 137 -2.61 22.18 10.76
CA ASN A 137 -1.95 23.48 10.72
C ASN A 137 -0.77 23.40 9.73
N PRO A 138 -0.96 23.81 8.47
CA PRO A 138 0.01 23.61 7.38
C PRO A 138 1.29 24.44 7.53
#